data_AF-A0A7S1Z8K3-F1
#
_entry.id   AF-A0A7S1Z8K3-F1
#
_cell.length_a   1.000
_cell.length_b   1.000
_cell.length_c   1.000
_cell.angle_alpha   90.00
_cell.angle_beta   90.00
_cell.angle_gamma   90.00
#
_symmetry.space_group_name_H-M   'P 1'
#
loop_
_entity.id
_entity.type
_entity.pdbx_description
1 polymer ?
#
loop_
_entity_poly.entity_id
_entity_poly.type
_entity_poly.pdbx_seq_one_letter_code
_entity_poly.pdbx_strand_id
1 'polypeptide(L)'
;AVFDCQRALENVVELSTGECAAKMRPEGGPALKAKVLCRMGRALLKRGAIDEAEFAFNAASETASGALDQCNFSGQGEHLKSDAQKQAERVLQQSLSEAAINRSDVKRSRDATAAILACCHDQTSGTGSSKSSLRVLMHVDAALALSPGDIKLHEQKANLLASMRRWADLAAHCERLAAEFVRFDGVFMEDLSGVNPFPGLPPAKYLKANFFETPVGESGAKPFPKVLDAKAVGDAVLRLHTPILPNYLRALRLEERYSEASRACSVLETKVDLSSSSERQSFTWLSVEKDKLRRTMTTKERGDELFRTGDYCSAAAKYAQCLLIDSGADPTMFSSDTDGIGDNAGGRLHAVLHCNRAACYMALKQHRDALRECTAALRIHPTYMKAMLRRARCYARLGRHEEALAEYNGWIRLVEEAQKSPSHSDPTAANEAARNGSTCNFDRAADVAAGDLEKVRGELAEVRKARHEARKAEEEAKARAQRQQFYDRYNAETKRENFRKYTSESNFGFGGG
;
A
#
# COMPACT_ATOMS: atom_id res chain seq x y z
N ALA A 1 -12.61 -10.80 28.42
CA ALA A 1 -12.00 -12.13 28.18
C ALA A 1 -10.92 -12.48 29.19
N VAL A 2 -9.74 -11.83 29.19
CA VAL A 2 -8.68 -12.13 30.19
C VAL A 2 -9.17 -11.88 31.61
N PHE A 3 -9.76 -10.69 31.84
CA PHE A 3 -10.36 -10.31 33.12
C PHE A 3 -11.41 -11.32 33.61
N ASP A 4 -12.35 -11.73 32.73
CA ASP A 4 -13.37 -12.74 33.07
C ASP A 4 -12.75 -14.10 33.41
N CYS A 5 -11.67 -14.49 32.72
CA CYS A 5 -10.97 -15.73 33.01
C CYS A 5 -10.24 -15.65 34.36
N GLN A 6 -9.64 -14.51 34.71
CA GLN A 6 -9.02 -14.30 36.02
C GLN A 6 -10.05 -14.43 37.15
N ARG A 7 -11.17 -13.70 37.04
CA ARG A 7 -12.28 -13.79 38.00
C ARG A 7 -12.86 -15.21 38.10
N ALA A 8 -12.96 -15.92 36.96
CA ALA A 8 -13.38 -17.32 36.97
C ALA A 8 -12.36 -18.23 37.68
N LEU A 9 -11.06 -18.01 37.51
CA LEU A 9 -10.03 -18.82 38.18
C LEU A 9 -10.00 -18.60 39.69
N GLU A 10 -10.25 -17.38 40.16
CA GLU A 10 -10.38 -17.06 41.59
C GLU A 10 -11.52 -17.85 42.23
N ASN A 11 -12.68 -17.92 41.56
CA ASN A 11 -13.86 -18.64 42.05
C ASN A 11 -13.75 -20.17 41.93
N VAL A 12 -12.88 -20.71 41.06
CA VAL A 12 -12.70 -22.16 40.89
C VAL A 12 -11.96 -22.80 42.08
N VAL A 13 -11.24 -22.01 42.88
CA VAL A 13 -10.49 -22.48 44.07
C VAL A 13 -11.42 -22.90 45.22
N GLU A 14 -12.68 -22.45 45.26
CA GLU A 14 -13.60 -22.73 46.38
C GLU A 14 -14.22 -24.15 46.36
N LEU A 15 -14.03 -24.93 45.29
CA LEU A 15 -14.63 -26.27 45.13
C LEU A 15 -13.71 -27.45 45.50
N SER A 16 -12.50 -27.19 46.01
CA SER A 16 -11.48 -28.23 46.25
C SER A 16 -11.49 -28.89 47.65
N THR A 17 -12.41 -28.53 48.55
CA THR A 17 -12.42 -29.01 49.94
C THR A 17 -13.32 -30.24 50.19
N GLY A 18 -13.94 -30.82 49.16
CA GLY A 18 -14.80 -32.01 49.24
C GLY A 18 -14.18 -33.31 48.70
N GLU A 19 -14.81 -34.45 49.06
CA GLU A 19 -14.42 -35.83 48.72
C GLU A 19 -14.04 -36.06 47.25
N CYS A 20 -13.20 -37.06 46.99
CA CYS A 20 -12.58 -37.34 45.68
C CYS A 20 -13.57 -37.44 44.49
N ALA A 21 -14.80 -37.88 44.71
CA ALA A 21 -15.86 -37.95 43.69
C ALA A 21 -16.46 -36.57 43.33
N ALA A 22 -16.42 -35.60 44.25
CA ALA A 22 -16.80 -34.21 44.00
C ALA A 22 -15.72 -33.42 43.23
N LYS A 23 -14.48 -33.93 43.19
CA LYS A 23 -13.33 -33.28 42.52
C LYS A 23 -13.37 -33.37 40.99
N MET A 24 -14.17 -34.27 40.42
CA MET A 24 -14.17 -34.59 38.99
C MET A 24 -15.52 -34.31 38.33
N ARG A 25 -15.94 -33.05 38.40
CA ARG A 25 -17.10 -32.54 37.66
C ARG A 25 -16.60 -31.76 36.44
N PRO A 26 -17.27 -31.87 35.28
CA PRO A 26 -16.89 -31.09 34.10
C PRO A 26 -17.09 -29.57 34.30
N GLU A 27 -17.96 -29.20 35.24
CA GLU A 27 -18.36 -27.82 35.58
C GLU A 27 -17.58 -27.25 36.78
N GLY A 28 -16.59 -27.97 37.31
CA GLY A 28 -15.81 -27.53 38.47
C GLY A 28 -14.41 -28.15 38.54
N GLY A 29 -13.63 -27.78 39.56
CA GLY A 29 -12.33 -28.40 39.84
C GLY A 29 -11.32 -28.27 38.68
N PRO A 30 -10.43 -29.28 38.49
CA PRO A 30 -9.31 -29.19 37.56
C PRO A 30 -9.74 -29.17 36.08
N ALA A 31 -10.87 -29.79 35.72
CA ALA A 31 -11.38 -29.80 34.35
C ALA A 31 -11.82 -28.40 33.90
N LEU A 32 -12.58 -27.69 34.74
CA LEU A 32 -12.96 -26.30 34.46
C LEU A 32 -11.72 -25.38 34.51
N LYS A 33 -10.84 -25.56 35.49
CA LYS A 33 -9.59 -24.78 35.61
C LYS A 33 -8.73 -24.87 34.34
N ALA A 34 -8.47 -26.07 33.84
CA ALA A 34 -7.69 -26.27 32.62
C ALA A 34 -8.35 -25.59 31.41
N LYS A 35 -9.67 -25.74 31.25
CA LYS A 35 -10.44 -25.11 30.17
C LYS A 35 -10.40 -23.58 30.22
N VAL A 36 -10.52 -22.99 31.41
CA VAL A 36 -10.43 -21.53 31.62
C VAL A 36 -9.02 -21.03 31.33
N LEU A 37 -7.97 -21.74 31.78
CA LEU A 37 -6.58 -21.40 31.46
C LEU A 37 -6.30 -21.43 29.96
N CYS A 38 -6.82 -22.42 29.22
CA CYS A 38 -6.73 -22.45 27.75
C CYS A 38 -7.41 -21.23 27.09
N ARG A 39 -8.59 -20.83 27.60
CA ARG A 39 -9.29 -19.62 27.10
C ARG A 39 -8.51 -18.35 27.42
N MET A 40 -7.94 -18.25 28.62
CA MET A 40 -7.11 -17.13 29.06
C MET A 40 -5.85 -17.02 28.19
N GLY A 41 -5.13 -18.12 27.98
CA GLY A 41 -3.95 -18.16 27.13
C GLY A 41 -4.24 -17.71 25.70
N ARG A 42 -5.36 -18.13 25.10
CA ARG A 42 -5.76 -17.65 23.76
C ARG A 42 -6.05 -16.15 23.73
N ALA A 43 -6.71 -15.63 24.76
CA ALA A 43 -6.99 -14.19 24.85
C ALA A 43 -5.71 -13.37 25.04
N LEU A 44 -4.76 -13.87 25.85
CA LEU A 44 -3.45 -13.27 26.04
C LEU A 44 -2.61 -13.30 24.76
N LEU A 45 -2.61 -14.42 24.04
CA LEU A 45 -1.93 -14.56 22.75
C LEU A 45 -2.48 -13.56 21.73
N LYS A 46 -3.80 -13.44 21.62
CA LYS A 46 -4.44 -12.47 20.71
C LYS A 46 -4.12 -11.03 21.07
N ARG A 47 -3.94 -10.72 22.36
CA ARG A 47 -3.52 -9.39 22.86
C ARG A 47 -2.04 -9.09 22.54
N GLY A 48 -1.22 -10.09 22.25
CA GLY A 48 0.23 -9.95 22.08
C GLY A 48 1.05 -10.21 23.35
N ALA A 49 0.43 -10.65 24.45
CA ALA A 49 1.13 -11.02 25.68
C ALA A 49 1.64 -12.47 25.58
N ILE A 50 2.68 -12.68 24.77
CA ILE A 50 3.18 -14.01 24.36
C ILE A 50 3.64 -14.84 25.57
N ASP A 51 4.40 -14.25 26.50
CA ASP A 51 4.96 -14.97 27.64
C ASP A 51 3.89 -15.34 28.67
N GLU A 52 2.94 -14.43 28.94
CA GLU A 52 1.79 -14.71 29.80
C GLU A 52 0.89 -15.79 29.19
N ALA A 53 0.72 -15.78 27.86
CA ALA A 53 -0.02 -16.82 27.15
C ALA A 53 0.65 -18.19 27.28
N GLU A 54 1.98 -18.27 27.11
CA GLU A 54 2.73 -19.52 27.29
C GLU A 54 2.56 -20.06 28.70
N PHE A 55 2.71 -19.19 29.71
CA PHE A 55 2.51 -19.55 31.11
C PHE A 55 1.12 -20.14 31.34
N ALA A 56 0.07 -19.49 30.82
CA ALA A 56 -1.30 -19.99 30.93
C ALA A 56 -1.49 -21.37 30.28
N PHE A 57 -0.87 -21.62 29.11
CA PHE A 57 -0.96 -22.93 28.45
C PHE A 57 -0.16 -24.03 29.16
N ASN A 58 1.00 -23.70 29.75
CA ASN A 58 1.76 -24.64 30.57
C ASN A 58 0.97 -25.00 31.85
N ALA A 59 0.42 -24.00 32.54
CA ALA A 59 -0.43 -24.21 33.71
C ALA A 59 -1.68 -25.04 33.37
N ALA A 60 -2.30 -24.82 32.19
CA ALA A 60 -3.41 -25.63 31.71
C ALA A 60 -3.00 -27.09 31.48
N SER A 61 -1.83 -27.30 30.88
CA SER A 61 -1.29 -28.62 30.58
C SER A 61 -0.99 -29.40 31.85
N GLU A 62 -0.31 -28.78 32.82
CA GLU A 62 0.01 -29.38 34.13
C GLU A 62 -1.25 -29.70 34.93
N THR A 63 -2.22 -28.79 34.95
CA THR A 63 -3.51 -29.01 35.63
C THR A 63 -4.23 -30.21 35.02
N ALA A 64 -4.21 -30.33 33.68
CA ALA A 64 -4.93 -31.38 32.98
C ALA A 64 -4.23 -32.75 33.07
N SER A 65 -2.90 -32.80 32.92
CA SER A 65 -2.14 -34.04 33.08
C SER A 65 -2.18 -34.55 34.52
N GLY A 66 -1.96 -33.66 35.50
CA GLY A 66 -2.01 -34.02 36.91
C GLY A 66 -3.38 -34.55 37.33
N ALA A 67 -4.47 -34.00 36.79
CA ALA A 67 -5.80 -34.53 37.03
C ALA A 67 -6.02 -35.90 36.37
N LEU A 68 -5.61 -36.09 35.11
CA LEU A 68 -5.73 -37.38 34.41
C LEU A 68 -4.91 -38.49 35.08
N ASP A 69 -3.71 -38.18 35.56
CA ASP A 69 -2.86 -39.13 36.28
C ASP A 69 -3.53 -39.58 37.60
N GLN A 70 -4.19 -38.67 38.31
CA GLN A 70 -5.01 -38.99 39.49
C GLN A 70 -6.22 -39.88 39.14
N CYS A 71 -6.82 -39.70 37.95
CA CYS A 71 -7.88 -40.58 37.45
C CYS A 71 -7.35 -42.01 37.25
N ASN A 72 -6.18 -42.13 36.61
CA ASN A 72 -5.56 -43.39 36.27
C ASN A 72 -5.07 -44.15 37.51
N PHE A 73 -4.52 -43.45 38.51
CA PHE A 73 -4.10 -44.05 39.79
C PHE A 73 -5.27 -44.53 40.66
N SER A 74 -6.48 -43.99 40.47
CA SER A 74 -7.66 -44.38 41.27
C SER A 74 -8.18 -45.80 40.98
N GLY A 75 -7.63 -46.50 39.98
CA GLY A 75 -7.79 -47.95 39.79
C GLY A 75 -9.19 -48.45 39.46
N GLN A 76 -10.17 -47.57 39.23
CA GLN A 76 -11.52 -47.98 38.83
C GLN A 76 -11.52 -48.37 37.34
N GLY A 77 -11.88 -49.62 37.02
CA GLY A 77 -12.05 -50.07 35.64
C GLY A 77 -13.06 -49.20 34.88
N GLU A 78 -12.92 -49.05 33.55
CA GLU A 78 -13.74 -48.13 32.72
C GLU A 78 -15.26 -48.25 32.93
N HIS A 79 -15.74 -49.42 33.34
CA HIS A 79 -17.14 -49.71 33.62
C HIS A 79 -17.69 -49.09 34.91
N LEU A 80 -16.85 -48.63 35.83
CA LEU A 80 -17.25 -48.07 37.13
C LEU A 80 -17.23 -46.53 37.17
N LYS A 81 -16.74 -45.86 36.11
CA LYS A 81 -16.71 -44.39 36.03
C LYS A 81 -18.11 -43.82 35.78
N SER A 82 -18.48 -42.80 36.57
CA SER A 82 -19.72 -42.04 36.33
C SER A 82 -19.66 -41.30 34.99
N ASP A 83 -20.82 -41.02 34.37
CA ASP A 83 -20.88 -40.26 33.12
C ASP A 83 -20.26 -38.85 33.27
N ALA A 84 -20.38 -38.24 34.44
CA ALA A 84 -19.74 -36.96 34.74
C ALA A 84 -18.21 -37.07 34.76
N GLN A 85 -17.68 -38.19 35.24
CA GLN A 85 -16.23 -38.46 35.26
C GLN A 85 -15.68 -38.69 33.86
N LYS A 86 -16.38 -39.48 33.03
CA LYS A 86 -16.04 -39.67 31.61
C LYS A 86 -16.07 -38.33 30.86
N GLN A 87 -17.05 -37.47 31.15
CA GLN A 87 -17.13 -36.15 30.55
C GLN A 87 -16.01 -35.21 31.01
N ALA A 88 -15.63 -35.26 32.30
CA ALA A 88 -14.50 -34.50 32.83
C ALA A 88 -13.17 -34.94 32.17
N GLU A 89 -12.94 -36.25 32.03
CA GLU A 89 -11.76 -36.80 31.34
C GLU A 89 -11.67 -36.33 29.88
N ARG A 90 -12.78 -36.33 29.14
CA ARG A 90 -12.83 -35.77 27.78
C ARG A 90 -12.45 -34.29 27.75
N VAL A 91 -12.98 -33.48 28.68
CA VAL A 91 -12.65 -32.05 28.77
C VAL A 91 -11.17 -31.83 29.08
N LEU A 92 -10.58 -32.66 29.95
CA LEU A 92 -9.15 -32.61 30.29
C LEU A 92 -8.28 -32.99 29.08
N GLN A 93 -8.60 -34.08 28.39
CA GLN A 93 -7.90 -34.50 27.16
C GLN A 93 -8.02 -33.44 26.05
N GLN A 94 -9.21 -32.85 25.89
CA GLN A 94 -9.41 -31.74 24.96
C GLN A 94 -8.55 -30.54 25.36
N SER A 95 -8.53 -30.16 26.64
CA SER A 95 -7.73 -29.03 27.13
C SER A 95 -6.23 -29.26 26.93
N LEU A 96 -5.73 -30.49 27.11
CA LEU A 96 -4.34 -30.85 26.78
C LEU A 96 -4.04 -30.66 25.29
N SER A 97 -4.91 -31.17 24.42
CA SER A 97 -4.73 -31.03 22.97
C SER A 97 -4.76 -29.56 22.54
N GLU A 98 -5.69 -28.77 23.09
CA GLU A 98 -5.79 -27.33 22.85
C GLU A 98 -4.53 -26.61 23.35
N ALA A 99 -4.05 -26.90 24.56
CA ALA A 99 -2.84 -26.29 25.09
C ALA A 99 -1.60 -26.64 24.27
N ALA A 100 -1.48 -27.87 23.75
CA ALA A 100 -0.39 -28.27 22.87
C ALA A 100 -0.39 -27.47 21.55
N ILE A 101 -1.56 -27.36 20.89
CA ILE A 101 -1.70 -26.58 19.66
C ILE A 101 -1.35 -25.11 19.90
N ASN A 102 -1.92 -24.50 20.94
CA ASN A 102 -1.68 -23.07 21.19
C ASN A 102 -0.23 -22.77 21.67
N ARG A 103 0.47 -23.72 22.30
CA ARG A 103 1.93 -23.58 22.55
C ARG A 103 2.73 -23.60 21.26
N SER A 104 2.31 -24.38 20.27
CA SER A 104 2.92 -24.31 18.94
C SER A 104 2.69 -22.93 18.29
N ASP A 105 1.52 -22.31 18.52
CA ASP A 105 1.22 -20.95 18.04
C ASP A 105 2.07 -19.89 18.73
N VAL A 106 2.25 -20.00 20.05
CA VAL A 106 3.17 -19.16 20.82
C VAL A 106 4.58 -19.24 20.25
N LYS A 107 5.07 -20.46 19.98
CA LYS A 107 6.39 -20.65 19.36
C LYS A 107 6.47 -20.00 17.99
N ARG A 108 5.46 -20.19 17.13
CA ARG A 108 5.38 -19.53 15.80
C ARG A 108 5.40 -18.00 15.91
N SER A 109 4.73 -17.43 16.90
CA SER A 109 4.72 -15.98 17.14
C SER A 109 6.10 -15.47 17.60
N ARG A 110 6.79 -16.20 18.48
CA ARG A 110 8.17 -15.89 18.87
C ARG A 110 9.14 -15.99 17.70
N ASP A 111 9.05 -17.05 16.91
CA ASP A 111 9.90 -17.27 15.75
C ASP A 111 9.71 -16.13 14.72
N ALA A 112 8.47 -15.69 14.50
CA ALA A 112 8.16 -14.54 13.66
C ALA A 112 8.77 -13.23 14.23
N THR A 113 8.63 -12.99 15.53
CA THR A 113 9.20 -11.80 16.20
C THR A 113 10.73 -11.79 16.18
N ALA A 114 11.36 -12.94 16.40
CA ALA A 114 12.80 -13.11 16.31
C ALA A 114 13.30 -12.88 14.87
N ALA A 115 12.56 -13.38 13.87
CA ALA A 115 12.89 -13.14 12.46
C ALA A 115 12.79 -11.66 12.08
N ILE A 116 11.83 -10.92 12.63
CA ILE A 116 11.74 -9.45 12.47
C ILE A 116 13.02 -8.80 12.98
N LEU A 117 13.43 -9.12 14.21
CA LEU A 117 14.64 -8.53 14.83
C LEU A 117 15.91 -8.88 14.06
N ALA A 118 16.07 -10.15 13.66
CA ALA A 118 17.22 -10.59 12.87
C ALA A 118 17.31 -9.83 11.54
N CYS A 119 16.20 -9.68 10.83
CA CYS A 119 16.14 -8.94 9.57
C CYS A 119 16.38 -7.42 9.74
N CYS A 120 16.14 -6.87 10.93
CA CYS A 120 16.47 -5.48 11.25
C CYS A 120 17.97 -5.30 11.53
N HIS A 121 18.62 -6.26 12.17
CA HIS A 121 20.07 -6.23 12.41
C HIS A 121 20.89 -6.38 11.12
N ASP A 122 20.44 -7.18 10.16
CA ASP A 122 21.10 -7.31 8.84
C ASP A 122 21.07 -6.01 8.01
N GLN A 123 20.26 -5.01 8.37
CA GLN A 123 20.21 -3.74 7.64
C GLN A 123 21.37 -2.79 8.01
N THR A 124 22.05 -3.00 9.15
CA THR A 124 23.16 -2.14 9.58
C THR A 124 24.49 -2.50 8.91
N SER A 125 24.59 -3.66 8.26
CA SER A 125 25.81 -4.17 7.62
C SER A 125 25.96 -3.79 6.14
N GLY A 126 25.12 -2.88 5.64
CA GLY A 126 25.35 -2.20 4.36
C GLY A 126 25.18 -3.10 3.14
N THR A 127 23.93 -3.38 2.75
CA THR A 127 23.42 -3.61 1.36
C THR A 127 22.07 -4.35 1.41
N GLY A 128 21.09 -3.84 2.16
CA GLY A 128 19.74 -4.43 2.30
C GLY A 128 18.67 -3.74 1.43
N SER A 129 18.79 -3.90 0.11
CA SER A 129 17.92 -3.33 -0.94
C SER A 129 16.53 -3.99 -0.99
N SER A 130 15.45 -3.30 -0.56
CA SER A 130 13.99 -3.56 -0.76
C SER A 130 13.42 -4.96 -0.42
N LYS A 131 14.09 -6.04 -0.81
CA LYS A 131 13.79 -7.45 -0.52
C LYS A 131 13.85 -7.77 0.97
N SER A 132 14.69 -7.08 1.75
CA SER A 132 14.74 -7.19 3.21
C SER A 132 13.45 -6.66 3.84
N SER A 133 12.99 -5.47 3.43
CA SER A 133 11.76 -4.84 3.95
C SER A 133 10.50 -5.67 3.66
N LEU A 134 10.41 -6.28 2.47
CA LEU A 134 9.29 -7.19 2.14
C LEU A 134 9.30 -8.45 3.01
N ARG A 135 10.47 -9.02 3.31
CA ARG A 135 10.61 -10.17 4.20
C ARG A 135 10.18 -9.82 5.62
N VAL A 136 10.61 -8.66 6.14
CA VAL A 136 10.15 -8.15 7.45
C VAL A 136 8.63 -8.02 7.46
N LEU A 137 8.02 -7.48 6.41
CA LEU A 137 6.57 -7.32 6.33
C LEU A 137 5.86 -8.67 6.40
N MET A 138 6.36 -9.70 5.72
CA MET A 138 5.81 -11.05 5.80
C MET A 138 5.85 -11.63 7.21
N HIS A 139 6.94 -11.42 7.95
CA HIS A 139 7.04 -11.87 9.34
C HIS A 139 6.12 -11.07 10.27
N VAL A 140 5.96 -9.76 10.05
CA VAL A 140 5.00 -8.92 10.79
C VAL A 140 3.57 -9.38 10.54
N ASP A 141 3.20 -9.68 9.28
CA ASP A 141 1.88 -10.20 8.94
C ASP A 141 1.62 -11.57 9.57
N ALA A 142 2.62 -12.45 9.60
CA ALA A 142 2.52 -13.75 10.28
C ALA A 142 2.34 -13.60 11.79
N ALA A 143 3.03 -12.66 12.43
CA ALA A 143 2.88 -12.38 13.86
C ALA A 143 1.51 -11.77 14.17
N LEU A 144 1.04 -10.80 13.37
CA LEU A 144 -0.30 -10.19 13.52
C LEU A 144 -1.44 -11.18 13.28
N ALA A 145 -1.26 -12.20 12.43
CA ALA A 145 -2.26 -13.26 12.24
C ALA A 145 -2.50 -14.07 13.53
N LEU A 146 -1.49 -14.19 14.39
CA LEU A 146 -1.58 -14.87 15.69
C LEU A 146 -1.96 -13.90 16.81
N SER A 147 -1.44 -12.67 16.75
CA SER A 147 -1.58 -11.63 17.77
C SER A 147 -2.15 -10.33 17.17
N PRO A 148 -3.43 -10.32 16.71
CA PRO A 148 -4.03 -9.17 16.04
C PRO A 148 -4.27 -7.96 16.95
N GLY A 149 -4.19 -8.12 18.27
CA GLY A 149 -4.31 -7.03 19.23
C GLY A 149 -2.99 -6.34 19.58
N ASP A 150 -1.85 -6.78 19.02
CA ASP A 150 -0.55 -6.21 19.35
C ASP A 150 -0.31 -4.88 18.63
N ILE A 151 -0.49 -3.78 19.38
CA ILE A 151 -0.33 -2.41 18.89
C ILE A 151 1.10 -2.15 18.39
N LYS A 152 2.13 -2.76 18.98
CA LYS A 152 3.53 -2.54 18.57
C LYS A 152 3.80 -3.13 17.20
N LEU A 153 3.23 -4.31 16.92
CA LEU A 153 3.33 -4.92 15.58
C LEU A 153 2.59 -4.08 14.52
N HIS A 154 1.44 -3.50 14.86
CA HIS A 154 0.73 -2.56 13.99
C HIS A 154 1.55 -1.30 13.70
N GLU A 155 2.19 -0.73 14.72
CA GLU A 155 3.09 0.41 14.56
C GLU A 155 4.28 0.08 13.66
N GLN A 156 4.93 -1.07 13.89
CA GLN A 156 6.04 -1.56 13.04
C GLN A 156 5.58 -1.75 11.59
N LYS A 157 4.41 -2.35 11.37
CA LYS A 157 3.83 -2.49 10.03
C LYS A 157 3.60 -1.15 9.36
N ALA A 158 3.05 -0.18 10.08
CA ALA A 158 2.81 1.16 9.56
C ALA A 158 4.12 1.86 9.16
N ASN A 159 5.14 1.81 10.03
CA ASN A 159 6.46 2.37 9.74
C ASN A 159 7.13 1.70 8.54
N LEU A 160 7.03 0.37 8.43
CA LEU A 160 7.61 -0.39 7.34
C LEU A 160 6.93 -0.06 6.00
N LEU A 161 5.59 0.00 5.97
CA LEU A 161 4.83 0.39 4.78
C LEU A 161 5.18 1.82 4.34
N ALA A 162 5.33 2.75 5.28
CA ALA A 162 5.78 4.11 5.00
C ALA A 162 7.21 4.13 4.42
N SER A 163 8.15 3.35 5.00
CA SER A 163 9.52 3.23 4.50
C SER A 163 9.59 2.67 3.07
N MET A 164 8.70 1.74 2.74
CA MET A 164 8.53 1.16 1.40
C MET A 164 7.71 2.04 0.47
N ARG A 165 7.21 3.20 0.93
CA ARG A 165 6.36 4.14 0.19
C ARG A 165 5.06 3.52 -0.34
N ARG A 166 4.53 2.52 0.39
CA ARG A 166 3.27 1.84 0.09
C ARG A 166 2.10 2.53 0.80
N TRP A 167 1.82 3.78 0.40
CA TRP A 167 0.88 4.68 1.10
C TRP A 167 -0.57 4.19 1.06
N ALA A 168 -1.03 3.64 -0.07
CA ALA A 168 -2.36 3.03 -0.16
C ALA A 168 -2.54 1.84 0.82
N ASP A 169 -1.54 0.96 0.92
CA ASP A 169 -1.57 -0.17 1.85
C ASP A 169 -1.49 0.29 3.31
N LEU A 170 -0.72 1.35 3.59
CA LEU A 170 -0.64 1.99 4.89
C LEU A 170 -2.01 2.53 5.32
N ALA A 171 -2.66 3.31 4.46
CA ALA A 171 -4.00 3.83 4.73
C ALA A 171 -5.00 2.69 4.97
N ALA A 172 -5.03 1.68 4.10
CA ALA A 172 -5.92 0.54 4.23
C ALA A 172 -5.67 -0.26 5.53
N HIS A 173 -4.41 -0.40 5.95
CA HIS A 173 -4.08 -1.06 7.21
C HIS A 173 -4.63 -0.29 8.42
N CYS A 174 -4.40 1.03 8.47
CA CYS A 174 -4.90 1.88 9.55
C CYS A 174 -6.43 1.91 9.60
N GLU A 175 -7.11 2.00 8.45
CA GLU A 175 -8.57 2.02 8.41
C GLU A 175 -9.21 0.71 8.86
N ARG A 176 -8.62 -0.44 8.48
CA ARG A 176 -9.07 -1.75 8.95
C ARG A 176 -8.88 -1.90 10.45
N LEU A 177 -7.71 -1.51 10.95
CA LEU A 177 -7.41 -1.54 12.39
C LEU A 177 -8.41 -0.67 13.17
N ALA A 178 -8.71 0.54 12.68
CA ALA A 178 -9.70 1.40 13.30
C ALA A 178 -11.11 0.79 13.28
N ALA A 179 -11.50 0.13 12.19
CA ALA A 179 -12.78 -0.57 12.09
C ALA A 179 -12.87 -1.77 13.05
N GLU A 180 -11.79 -2.52 13.25
CA GLU A 180 -11.73 -3.58 14.26
C GLU A 180 -11.92 -3.00 15.67
N PHE A 181 -11.32 -1.84 15.96
CA PHE A 181 -11.49 -1.16 17.24
C PHE A 181 -12.90 -0.63 17.51
N VAL A 182 -13.72 -0.39 16.48
CA VAL A 182 -15.15 -0.07 16.66
C VAL A 182 -15.90 -1.20 17.37
N ARG A 183 -15.44 -2.45 17.31
CA ARG A 183 -16.06 -3.58 18.03
C ARG A 183 -16.06 -3.41 19.54
N PHE A 184 -15.23 -2.51 20.07
CA PHE A 184 -15.15 -2.20 21.49
C PHE A 184 -16.13 -1.11 21.94
N ASP A 185 -16.74 -0.38 21.00
CA ASP A 185 -17.67 0.70 21.33
C ASP A 185 -18.90 0.16 22.05
N GLY A 186 -19.22 0.75 23.21
CA GLY A 186 -20.37 0.36 24.03
C GLY A 186 -20.23 -0.99 24.75
N VAL A 187 -19.07 -1.67 24.65
CA VAL A 187 -18.82 -2.96 25.33
C VAL A 187 -18.33 -2.75 26.77
N PHE A 188 -17.44 -1.77 26.97
CA PHE A 188 -16.80 -1.51 28.27
C PHE A 188 -17.63 -0.55 29.13
N MET A 189 -18.71 -1.06 29.72
CA MET A 189 -19.61 -0.32 30.63
C MET A 189 -19.43 -0.79 32.08
N GLU A 190 -19.85 0.04 33.04
CA GLU A 190 -19.88 -0.28 34.48
C GLU A 190 -18.54 -0.87 34.99
N ASP A 191 -18.54 -2.10 35.49
CA ASP A 191 -17.37 -2.82 36.03
C ASP A 191 -16.21 -2.94 35.04
N LEU A 192 -16.49 -2.87 33.73
CA LEU A 192 -15.49 -2.99 32.66
C LEU A 192 -14.98 -1.63 32.16
N SER A 193 -15.53 -0.52 32.65
CA SER A 193 -15.14 0.83 32.21
C SER A 193 -13.65 1.14 32.41
N GLY A 194 -13.06 0.61 33.49
CA GLY A 194 -11.62 0.77 33.78
C GLY A 194 -10.68 0.04 32.81
N VAL A 195 -11.20 -0.85 31.96
CA VAL A 195 -10.43 -1.61 30.96
C VAL A 195 -10.71 -1.10 29.54
N ASN A 196 -11.48 -0.02 29.39
CA ASN A 196 -11.79 0.55 28.08
C ASN A 196 -10.51 1.10 27.42
N PRO A 197 -10.11 0.60 26.23
CA PRO A 197 -8.94 1.11 25.51
C PRO A 197 -9.11 2.55 25.01
N PHE A 198 -10.34 3.05 24.94
CA PHE A 198 -10.73 4.35 24.41
C PHE A 198 -11.66 5.07 25.41
N PRO A 199 -11.15 5.46 26.59
CA PRO A 199 -11.99 6.05 27.64
C PRO A 199 -12.57 7.40 27.19
N GLY A 200 -13.84 7.64 27.50
CA GLY A 200 -14.53 8.89 27.19
C GLY A 200 -14.88 9.11 25.72
N LEU A 201 -14.57 8.17 24.82
CA LEU A 201 -14.95 8.28 23.42
C LEU A 201 -16.38 7.77 23.19
N PRO A 202 -17.24 8.53 22.48
CA PRO A 202 -18.57 8.06 22.11
C PRO A 202 -18.48 6.96 21.05
N PRO A 203 -19.50 6.06 20.97
CA PRO A 203 -19.60 5.06 19.91
C PRO A 203 -19.50 5.67 18.52
N ALA A 204 -18.84 4.96 17.60
CA ALA A 204 -18.68 5.40 16.22
C ALA A 204 -20.06 5.56 15.56
N LYS A 205 -20.23 6.66 14.82
CA LYS A 205 -21.50 6.98 14.16
C LYS A 205 -21.48 6.58 12.69
N TYR A 206 -20.33 6.71 12.05
CA TYR A 206 -20.14 6.54 10.61
C TYR A 206 -19.30 5.31 10.29
N LEU A 207 -18.29 4.99 11.12
CA LEU A 207 -17.46 3.81 10.94
C LEU A 207 -18.14 2.56 11.52
N LYS A 208 -18.24 1.48 10.73
CA LYS A 208 -18.79 0.19 11.16
C LYS A 208 -17.71 -0.89 11.20
N ALA A 209 -17.81 -1.82 12.15
CA ALA A 209 -16.84 -2.89 12.34
C ALA A 209 -16.73 -3.89 11.18
N ASN A 210 -17.80 -4.07 10.41
CA ASN A 210 -17.86 -4.98 9.27
C ASN A 210 -17.67 -4.27 7.91
N PHE A 211 -17.26 -3.00 7.91
CA PHE A 211 -17.15 -2.21 6.68
C PHE A 211 -16.27 -2.88 5.61
N PHE A 212 -15.15 -3.46 6.04
CA PHE A 212 -14.17 -4.14 5.19
C PHE A 212 -14.42 -5.63 4.98
N GLU A 213 -15.42 -6.23 5.63
CA GLU A 213 -15.76 -7.63 5.40
C GLU A 213 -16.39 -7.78 4.01
N THR A 214 -16.02 -8.84 3.30
CA THR A 214 -16.68 -9.23 2.05
C THR A 214 -17.83 -10.16 2.41
N PRO A 215 -19.07 -9.93 1.90
CA PRO A 215 -20.17 -10.82 2.18
C PRO A 215 -19.85 -12.22 1.63
N VAL A 216 -20.01 -13.23 2.50
CA VAL A 216 -19.80 -14.64 2.19
C VAL A 216 -20.89 -15.07 1.19
N GLY A 217 -20.71 -14.82 -0.10
CA GLY A 217 -21.72 -15.18 -1.10
C GLY A 217 -21.57 -14.60 -2.51
N GLU A 218 -20.79 -13.53 -2.72
CA GLU A 218 -20.67 -12.91 -4.04
C GLU A 218 -19.25 -12.97 -4.60
N SER A 219 -19.10 -13.86 -5.58
CA SER A 219 -18.23 -13.79 -6.78
C SER A 219 -16.73 -13.54 -6.60
N GLY A 220 -15.93 -14.38 -7.28
CA GLY A 220 -14.46 -14.33 -7.37
C GLY A 220 -13.85 -13.10 -8.07
N ALA A 221 -14.48 -11.93 -7.98
CA ALA A 221 -13.87 -10.66 -8.32
C ALA A 221 -13.01 -10.17 -7.15
N LYS A 222 -11.76 -9.76 -7.41
CA LYS A 222 -10.93 -9.10 -6.39
C LYS A 222 -11.68 -7.85 -5.91
N PRO A 223 -12.10 -7.78 -4.63
CA PRO A 223 -12.82 -6.61 -4.15
C PRO A 223 -11.91 -5.40 -4.28
N PHE A 224 -12.40 -4.33 -4.91
CA PHE A 224 -11.69 -3.06 -4.88
C PHE A 224 -11.40 -2.68 -3.43
N PRO A 225 -10.27 -2.01 -3.17
CA PRO A 225 -10.03 -1.47 -1.84
C PRO A 225 -11.17 -0.49 -1.53
N LYS A 226 -12.08 -0.92 -0.66
CA LYS A 226 -13.05 -0.02 -0.03
C LYS A 226 -12.23 1.04 0.71
N VAL A 227 -12.68 2.29 0.64
CA VAL A 227 -11.99 3.44 1.25
C VAL A 227 -13.00 4.15 2.14
N LEU A 228 -12.57 4.62 3.31
CA LEU A 228 -13.43 5.38 4.21
C LEU A 228 -13.74 6.78 3.67
N ASP A 229 -14.99 7.23 3.85
CA ASP A 229 -15.37 8.61 3.60
C ASP A 229 -14.83 9.55 4.68
N ALA A 230 -14.89 10.86 4.46
CA ALA A 230 -14.34 11.84 5.40
C ALA A 230 -14.93 11.70 6.81
N LYS A 231 -16.22 11.36 6.94
CA LYS A 231 -16.89 11.22 8.24
C LYS A 231 -16.40 9.98 8.99
N ALA A 232 -16.33 8.83 8.32
CA ALA A 232 -15.81 7.60 8.92
C ALA A 232 -14.31 7.68 9.22
N VAL A 233 -13.53 8.42 8.42
CA VAL A 233 -12.12 8.73 8.76
C VAL A 233 -12.02 9.53 10.07
N GLY A 234 -12.96 10.45 10.31
CA GLY A 234 -13.06 11.17 11.58
C GLY A 234 -13.25 10.21 12.78
N ASP A 235 -14.12 9.22 12.65
CA ASP A 235 -14.31 8.19 13.69
C ASP A 235 -13.08 7.27 13.81
N ALA A 236 -12.38 7.00 12.70
CA ALA A 236 -11.23 6.13 12.65
C ALA A 236 -10.03 6.71 13.41
N VAL A 237 -9.70 7.99 13.22
CA VAL A 237 -8.51 8.60 13.86
C VAL A 237 -8.61 8.66 15.38
N LEU A 238 -9.83 8.70 15.94
CA LEU A 238 -10.02 8.66 17.39
C LEU A 238 -9.71 7.28 17.98
N ARG A 239 -9.82 6.22 17.16
CA ARG A 239 -9.62 4.81 17.53
C ARG A 239 -8.23 4.28 17.16
N LEU A 240 -7.36 5.12 16.59
CA LEU A 240 -6.00 4.74 16.27
C LEU A 240 -5.03 5.17 17.37
N HIS A 241 -3.97 4.37 17.55
CA HIS A 241 -2.91 4.66 18.50
C HIS A 241 -2.04 5.83 18.00
N THR A 242 -1.63 6.73 18.92
CA THR A 242 -0.99 8.02 18.57
C THR A 242 0.24 7.91 17.66
N PRO A 243 1.21 7.01 17.90
CA PRO A 243 2.34 6.73 16.99
C PRO A 243 2.00 6.44 15.52
N ILE A 244 0.81 5.88 15.24
CA ILE A 244 0.42 5.49 13.88
C ILE A 244 -0.18 6.69 13.11
N LEU A 245 -0.76 7.65 13.82
CA LEU A 245 -1.49 8.78 13.24
C LEU A 245 -0.66 9.67 12.27
N PRO A 246 0.61 10.02 12.53
CA PRO A 246 1.40 10.83 11.60
C PRO A 246 1.52 10.17 10.22
N ASN A 247 1.82 8.87 10.22
CA ASN A 247 1.97 8.07 9.01
C ASN A 247 0.64 7.91 8.27
N TYR A 248 -0.45 7.73 9.02
CA TYR A 248 -1.79 7.64 8.44
C TYR A 248 -2.21 8.95 7.74
N LEU A 249 -2.05 10.09 8.41
CA LEU A 249 -2.38 11.40 7.83
C LEU A 249 -1.52 11.71 6.61
N ARG A 250 -0.22 11.38 6.66
CA ARG A 250 0.66 11.48 5.50
C ARG A 250 0.16 10.62 4.33
N ALA A 251 -0.25 9.37 4.58
CA ALA A 251 -0.82 8.52 3.53
C ALA A 251 -2.11 9.10 2.92
N LEU A 252 -3.03 9.61 3.74
CA LEU A 252 -4.26 10.24 3.23
C LEU A 252 -3.93 11.41 2.28
N ARG A 253 -2.97 12.26 2.66
CA ARG A 253 -2.53 13.36 1.81
C ARG A 253 -1.87 12.88 0.50
N LEU A 254 -1.01 11.86 0.58
CA LEU A 254 -0.31 11.31 -0.59
C LEU A 254 -1.20 10.49 -1.52
N GLU A 255 -2.31 9.96 -1.04
CA GLU A 255 -3.35 9.32 -1.85
C GLU A 255 -4.40 10.31 -2.39
N GLU A 256 -4.16 11.63 -2.28
CA GLU A 256 -5.05 12.71 -2.70
C GLU A 256 -6.42 12.74 -2.00
N ARG A 257 -6.51 12.13 -0.82
CA ARG A 257 -7.70 12.13 0.03
C ARG A 257 -7.73 13.34 0.95
N TYR A 258 -7.70 14.53 0.33
CA TYR A 258 -7.56 15.81 1.05
C TYR A 258 -8.74 16.12 1.97
N SER A 259 -9.95 15.73 1.57
CA SER A 259 -11.15 15.95 2.37
C SER A 259 -11.12 15.14 3.66
N GLU A 260 -10.67 13.89 3.55
CA GLU A 260 -10.51 12.95 4.63
C GLU A 260 -9.34 13.33 5.54
N ALA A 261 -8.20 13.71 4.96
CA ALA A 261 -7.05 14.23 5.70
C ALA A 261 -7.42 15.52 6.48
N SER A 262 -8.16 16.44 5.87
CA SER A 262 -8.62 17.67 6.51
C SER A 262 -9.55 17.36 7.68
N ARG A 263 -10.53 16.47 7.47
CA ARG A 263 -11.45 16.05 8.51
C ARG A 263 -10.74 15.33 9.66
N ALA A 264 -9.79 14.46 9.36
CA ALA A 264 -8.94 13.79 10.34
C ALA A 264 -8.18 14.80 11.21
N CYS A 265 -7.52 15.79 10.59
CA CYS A 265 -6.83 16.84 11.32
C CYS A 265 -7.77 17.63 12.24
N SER A 266 -8.94 18.06 11.74
CA SER A 266 -9.90 18.80 12.56
C SER A 266 -10.41 18.00 13.76
N VAL A 267 -10.69 16.70 13.60
CA VAL A 267 -11.13 15.84 14.71
C VAL A 267 -10.01 15.67 15.74
N LEU A 268 -8.77 15.45 15.30
CA LEU A 268 -7.63 15.35 16.20
C LEU A 268 -7.35 16.66 16.95
N GLU A 269 -7.49 17.81 16.30
CA GLU A 269 -7.36 19.11 16.97
C GLU A 269 -8.38 19.26 18.10
N THR A 270 -9.65 18.93 17.85
CA THR A 270 -10.67 18.97 18.91
C THR A 270 -10.34 18.03 20.07
N LYS A 271 -9.74 16.86 19.79
CA LYS A 271 -9.27 15.95 20.83
C LYS A 271 -8.13 16.59 21.63
N VAL A 272 -7.13 17.16 20.96
CA VAL A 272 -5.95 17.80 21.57
C VAL A 272 -6.34 18.99 22.45
N ASP A 273 -7.31 19.79 22.01
CA ASP A 273 -7.81 20.95 22.77
C ASP A 273 -8.45 20.52 24.10
N LEU A 274 -9.18 19.40 24.09
CA LEU A 274 -9.80 18.78 25.27
C LEU A 274 -8.81 17.97 26.13
N SER A 275 -7.61 17.70 25.62
CA SER A 275 -6.61 16.84 26.27
C SER A 275 -5.74 17.60 27.27
N SER A 276 -5.14 16.85 28.20
CA SER A 276 -4.20 17.35 29.20
C SER A 276 -2.91 17.91 28.57
N SER A 277 -2.15 18.72 29.31
CA SER A 277 -0.90 19.32 28.82
C SER A 277 0.15 18.29 28.38
N SER A 278 0.19 17.11 29.03
CA SER A 278 1.09 16.01 28.67
C SER A 278 0.69 15.36 27.33
N GLU A 279 -0.60 15.12 27.12
CA GLU A 279 -1.11 14.55 25.86
C GLU A 279 -0.88 15.49 24.68
N ARG A 280 -1.00 16.82 24.87
CA ARG A 280 -0.70 17.80 23.81
C ARG A 280 0.72 17.69 23.26
N GLN A 281 1.70 17.32 24.08
CA GLN A 281 3.09 17.12 23.62
C GLN A 281 3.21 15.97 22.62
N SER A 282 2.33 14.97 22.71
CA SER A 282 2.29 13.83 21.78
C SER A 282 1.75 14.21 20.39
N PHE A 283 1.22 15.42 20.21
CA PHE A 283 0.62 15.92 18.97
C PHE A 283 1.34 17.13 18.36
N THR A 284 2.58 17.43 18.77
CA THR A 284 3.37 18.55 18.19
C THR A 284 3.53 18.45 16.66
N TRP A 285 3.56 17.22 16.13
CA TRP A 285 3.64 16.93 14.70
C TRP A 285 2.35 17.31 13.92
N LEU A 286 1.19 17.41 14.58
CA LEU A 286 -0.11 17.62 13.94
C LEU A 286 -0.19 18.97 13.23
N SER A 287 0.33 20.02 13.87
CA SER A 287 0.39 21.36 13.28
C SER A 287 1.23 21.37 12.00
N VAL A 288 2.38 20.68 12.02
CA VAL A 288 3.28 20.56 10.86
C VAL A 288 2.58 19.82 9.71
N GLU A 289 1.91 18.70 9.98
CA GLU A 289 1.23 17.93 8.94
C GLU A 289 0.01 18.66 8.36
N LYS A 290 -0.75 19.37 9.21
CA LYS A 290 -1.85 20.24 8.77
C LYS A 290 -1.35 21.37 7.88
N ASP A 291 -0.22 21.98 8.23
CA ASP A 291 0.42 23.00 7.42
C ASP A 291 0.87 22.46 6.06
N LYS A 292 1.49 21.27 6.02
CA LYS A 292 1.84 20.60 4.77
C LYS A 292 0.62 20.31 3.92
N LEU A 293 -0.46 19.79 4.51
CA LEU A 293 -1.73 19.53 3.82
C LEU A 293 -2.28 20.81 3.17
N ARG A 294 -2.42 21.88 3.95
CA ARG A 294 -2.92 23.17 3.49
C ARG A 294 -2.04 23.75 2.37
N ARG A 295 -0.71 23.77 2.55
CA ARG A 295 0.23 24.31 1.56
C ARG A 295 0.22 23.49 0.27
N THR A 296 0.10 22.16 0.38
CA THR A 296 0.03 21.26 -0.79
C THR A 296 -1.23 21.55 -1.60
N MET A 297 -2.39 21.58 -0.94
CA MET A 297 -3.68 21.81 -1.59
C MET A 297 -3.74 23.19 -2.25
N THR A 298 -3.40 24.25 -1.51
CA THR A 298 -3.41 25.64 -2.03
C THR A 298 -2.41 25.84 -3.17
N THR A 299 -1.22 25.25 -3.10
CA THR A 299 -0.23 25.34 -4.19
C THR A 299 -0.69 24.58 -5.43
N LYS A 300 -1.31 23.39 -5.26
CA LYS A 300 -1.87 22.60 -6.35
C LYS A 300 -3.00 23.36 -7.05
N GLU A 301 -3.96 23.90 -6.29
CA GLU A 301 -5.09 24.67 -6.83
C GLU A 301 -4.63 25.89 -7.63
N ARG A 302 -3.61 26.61 -7.13
CA ARG A 302 -3.00 27.73 -7.88
C ARG A 302 -2.32 27.26 -9.17
N GLY A 303 -1.69 26.09 -9.15
CA GLY A 303 -1.15 25.46 -10.36
C GLY A 303 -2.25 25.12 -11.36
N ASP A 304 -3.37 24.55 -10.89
CA ASP A 304 -4.53 24.20 -11.72
C ASP A 304 -5.21 25.46 -12.30
N GLU A 305 -5.25 26.56 -11.55
CA GLU A 305 -5.73 27.86 -12.02
C GLU A 305 -4.84 28.44 -13.12
N LEU A 306 -3.53 28.50 -12.90
CA LEU A 306 -2.56 28.98 -13.90
C LEU A 306 -2.59 28.12 -15.17
N PHE A 307 -2.80 26.81 -15.01
CA PHE A 307 -2.97 25.91 -16.15
C PHE A 307 -4.22 26.26 -16.97
N ARG A 308 -5.34 26.59 -16.31
CA ARG A 308 -6.59 27.01 -16.96
C ARG A 308 -6.46 28.36 -17.65
N THR A 309 -5.68 29.29 -17.10
CA THR A 309 -5.43 30.60 -17.74
C THR A 309 -4.40 30.55 -18.87
N GLY A 310 -3.73 29.40 -19.07
CA GLY A 310 -2.76 29.20 -20.14
C GLY A 310 -1.32 29.56 -19.77
N ASP A 311 -1.05 29.99 -18.52
CA ASP A 311 0.31 30.18 -18.03
C ASP A 311 0.92 28.85 -17.59
N TYR A 312 1.36 28.07 -18.58
CA TYR A 312 1.90 26.73 -18.38
C TYR A 312 3.24 26.73 -17.65
N CYS A 313 4.07 27.77 -17.82
CA CYS A 313 5.38 27.84 -17.18
C CYS A 313 5.23 28.01 -15.66
N SER A 314 4.43 28.99 -15.23
CA SER A 314 4.15 29.21 -13.81
C SER A 314 3.38 28.04 -13.20
N ALA A 315 2.45 27.43 -13.93
CA ALA A 315 1.75 26.23 -13.48
C ALA A 315 2.71 25.07 -13.20
N ALA A 316 3.65 24.80 -14.12
CA ALA A 316 4.67 23.76 -13.93
C ALA A 316 5.53 24.00 -12.67
N ALA A 317 5.90 25.26 -12.41
CA ALA A 317 6.63 25.66 -11.22
C ALA A 317 5.83 25.41 -9.93
N LYS A 318 4.52 25.69 -9.91
CA LYS A 318 3.66 25.39 -8.76
C LYS A 318 3.53 23.91 -8.47
N TYR A 319 3.42 23.07 -9.50
CA TYR A 319 3.43 21.62 -9.28
C TYR A 319 4.80 21.11 -8.78
N ALA A 320 5.92 21.72 -9.21
CA ALA A 320 7.24 21.44 -8.64
C ALA A 320 7.28 21.75 -7.14
N GLN A 321 6.77 22.93 -6.78
CA GLN A 321 6.70 23.38 -5.40
C GLN A 321 5.89 22.39 -4.53
N CYS A 322 4.83 21.78 -5.08
CA CYS A 322 4.07 20.74 -4.37
C CYS A 322 4.92 19.50 -4.06
N LEU A 323 5.75 19.04 -5.01
CA LEU A 323 6.65 17.90 -4.80
C LEU A 323 7.68 18.17 -3.69
N LEU A 324 8.15 19.43 -3.59
CA LEU A 324 9.11 19.86 -2.56
C LEU A 324 8.50 19.91 -1.16
N ILE A 325 7.23 20.30 -1.03
CA ILE A 325 6.52 20.34 0.25
C ILE A 325 6.50 18.96 0.93
N ASP A 326 6.37 17.88 0.15
CA ASP A 326 6.35 16.52 0.70
C ASP A 326 7.74 15.93 0.94
N SER A 327 8.68 16.18 0.01
CA SER A 327 10.05 15.65 0.13
C SER A 327 10.85 16.30 1.25
N GLY A 328 10.40 17.45 1.77
CA GLY A 328 11.11 18.19 2.82
C GLY A 328 12.42 18.79 2.35
N ALA A 329 12.67 18.79 1.03
CA ALA A 329 13.85 19.39 0.42
C ALA A 329 13.74 20.93 0.41
N ASP A 330 14.87 21.61 0.62
CA ASP A 330 14.95 23.06 0.57
C ASP A 330 14.56 23.58 -0.83
N PRO A 331 13.59 24.52 -0.94
CA PRO A 331 13.18 25.13 -2.21
C PRO A 331 14.30 25.76 -3.04
N THR A 332 15.44 26.09 -2.42
CA THR A 332 16.59 26.74 -3.07
C THR A 332 17.51 25.76 -3.83
N MET A 333 17.35 24.45 -3.64
CA MET A 333 18.13 23.39 -4.32
C MET A 333 17.59 23.06 -5.72
N PHE A 334 16.79 23.94 -6.32
CA PHE A 334 16.24 23.77 -7.67
C PHE A 334 17.35 23.92 -8.71
N SER A 335 17.87 22.81 -9.22
CA SER A 335 18.62 22.80 -10.47
C SER A 335 17.76 22.19 -11.58
N SER A 336 17.75 22.83 -12.75
CA SER A 336 17.16 22.29 -13.99
C SER A 336 17.80 20.97 -14.43
N ASP A 337 18.99 20.70 -13.89
CA ASP A 337 19.93 19.66 -14.32
C ASP A 337 20.05 18.52 -13.31
N THR A 338 19.37 18.59 -12.16
CA THR A 338 19.14 17.35 -11.41
C THR A 338 18.30 16.47 -12.29
N ASP A 339 18.84 15.31 -12.68
CA ASP A 339 18.05 14.18 -13.09
C ASP A 339 16.98 13.98 -12.02
N GLY A 340 15.80 14.58 -12.22
CA GLY A 340 14.66 14.62 -11.30
C GLY A 340 14.04 13.25 -11.04
N ILE A 341 14.83 12.19 -11.21
CA ILE A 341 14.73 10.88 -10.59
C ILE A 341 15.20 11.03 -9.12
N GLY A 342 14.68 12.04 -8.42
CA GLY A 342 14.68 12.05 -6.97
C GLY A 342 13.75 10.93 -6.54
N ASP A 343 14.32 9.75 -6.30
CA ASP A 343 13.77 8.63 -5.55
C ASP A 343 12.23 8.67 -5.43
N ASN A 344 11.51 8.12 -6.42
CA ASN A 344 10.04 8.04 -6.53
C ASN A 344 9.27 7.77 -5.21
N ALA A 345 8.98 8.78 -4.36
CA ALA A 345 8.59 8.54 -2.96
C ALA A 345 7.14 8.85 -2.55
N GLY A 346 6.41 9.71 -3.25
CA GLY A 346 5.24 10.38 -2.65
C GLY A 346 3.86 9.91 -3.12
N GLY A 347 3.69 8.62 -3.40
CA GLY A 347 2.36 8.04 -3.67
C GLY A 347 1.62 8.66 -4.86
N ARG A 348 0.29 8.51 -4.88
CA ARG A 348 -0.58 8.93 -5.98
C ARG A 348 -0.45 10.41 -6.33
N LEU A 349 -0.38 11.28 -5.31
CA LEU A 349 -0.22 12.72 -5.47
C LEU A 349 1.00 13.06 -6.34
N HIS A 350 2.15 12.44 -6.09
CA HIS A 350 3.34 12.72 -6.89
C HIS A 350 3.14 12.30 -8.35
N ALA A 351 2.48 11.17 -8.61
CA ALA A 351 2.14 10.76 -9.96
C ALA A 351 1.25 11.80 -10.67
N VAL A 352 0.25 12.34 -9.97
CA VAL A 352 -0.62 13.40 -10.49
C VAL A 352 0.15 14.70 -10.76
N LEU A 353 1.01 15.13 -9.85
CA LEU A 353 1.82 16.34 -10.01
C LEU A 353 2.77 16.22 -11.22
N HIS A 354 3.46 15.10 -11.37
CA HIS A 354 4.29 14.83 -12.55
C HIS A 354 3.46 14.80 -13.84
N CYS A 355 2.30 14.16 -13.84
CA CYS A 355 1.41 14.16 -15.01
C CYS A 355 0.91 15.57 -15.35
N ASN A 356 0.56 16.39 -14.37
CA ASN A 356 0.13 17.77 -14.58
C ASN A 356 1.28 18.65 -15.11
N ARG A 357 2.51 18.50 -14.59
CA ARG A 357 3.71 19.13 -15.16
C ARG A 357 3.95 18.71 -16.60
N ALA A 358 3.77 17.43 -16.93
CA ALA A 358 3.88 16.95 -18.30
C ALA A 358 2.87 17.63 -19.23
N ALA A 359 1.65 17.92 -18.76
CA ALA A 359 0.65 18.70 -19.50
C ALA A 359 1.19 20.08 -19.87
N CYS A 360 1.76 20.79 -18.89
CA CYS A 360 2.33 22.12 -19.09
C CYS A 360 3.42 22.07 -20.16
N TYR A 361 4.36 21.13 -20.06
CA TYR A 361 5.43 20.98 -21.04
C TYR A 361 4.94 20.58 -22.42
N MET A 362 3.90 19.74 -22.53
CA MET A 362 3.26 19.43 -23.81
C MET A 362 2.65 20.68 -24.46
N ALA A 363 1.99 21.54 -23.67
CA ALA A 363 1.40 22.79 -24.16
C ALA A 363 2.48 23.79 -24.61
N LEU A 364 3.64 23.80 -23.92
CA LEU A 364 4.84 24.56 -24.31
C LEU A 364 5.63 23.92 -25.47
N LYS A 365 5.15 22.81 -26.06
CA LYS A 365 5.84 22.03 -27.11
C LYS A 365 7.21 21.46 -26.69
N GLN A 366 7.48 21.42 -25.39
CA GLN A 366 8.68 20.82 -24.79
C GLN A 366 8.45 19.31 -24.58
N HIS A 367 8.34 18.57 -25.68
CA HIS A 367 7.95 17.15 -25.64
C HIS A 367 8.97 16.23 -24.96
N ARG A 368 10.26 16.60 -24.92
CA ARG A 368 11.29 15.84 -24.20
C ARG A 368 11.11 15.93 -22.69
N ASP A 369 10.81 17.10 -22.17
CA ASP A 369 10.58 17.32 -20.73
C ASP A 369 9.27 16.69 -20.28
N ALA A 370 8.21 16.83 -21.09
CA ALA A 370 6.95 16.13 -20.86
C ALA A 370 7.13 14.60 -20.79
N LEU A 371 8.00 14.02 -21.63
CA LEU A 371 8.30 12.59 -21.61
C LEU A 371 8.98 12.15 -20.30
N ARG A 372 9.92 12.96 -19.79
CA ARG A 372 10.58 12.72 -18.49
C ARG A 372 9.56 12.70 -17.35
N GLU A 373 8.70 13.71 -17.30
CA GLU A 373 7.66 13.84 -16.27
C GLU A 373 6.61 12.70 -16.36
N CYS A 374 6.15 12.32 -17.56
CA CYS A 374 5.24 11.17 -17.71
C CYS A 374 5.90 9.87 -17.23
N THR A 375 7.19 9.69 -17.50
CA THR A 375 7.94 8.51 -17.08
C THR A 375 8.07 8.46 -15.55
N ALA A 376 8.32 9.61 -14.90
CA ALA A 376 8.33 9.70 -13.44
C ALA A 376 6.96 9.34 -12.84
N ALA A 377 5.86 9.87 -13.40
CA ALA A 377 4.50 9.53 -12.98
C ALA A 377 4.22 8.03 -13.07
N LEU A 378 4.61 7.39 -14.18
CA LEU A 378 4.37 5.96 -14.43
C LEU A 378 5.30 5.05 -13.62
N ARG A 379 6.46 5.53 -13.16
CA ARG A 379 7.27 4.77 -12.20
C ARG A 379 6.59 4.67 -10.82
N ILE A 380 5.80 5.69 -10.45
CA ILE A 380 5.06 5.71 -9.18
C ILE A 380 3.73 4.98 -9.33
N HIS A 381 2.97 5.29 -10.37
CA HIS A 381 1.70 4.66 -10.67
C HIS A 381 1.70 4.10 -12.11
N PRO A 382 2.10 2.83 -12.31
CA PRO A 382 2.29 2.25 -13.63
C PRO A 382 1.04 2.22 -14.52
N THR A 383 -0.14 2.12 -13.90
CA THR A 383 -1.44 2.09 -14.59
C THR A 383 -2.12 3.45 -14.62
N TYR A 384 -1.37 4.55 -14.48
CA TYR A 384 -1.95 5.88 -14.53
C TYR A 384 -2.28 6.27 -15.97
N MET A 385 -3.53 6.03 -16.36
CA MET A 385 -4.00 6.11 -17.75
C MET A 385 -3.74 7.46 -18.41
N LYS A 386 -3.89 8.57 -17.67
CA LYS A 386 -3.60 9.93 -18.16
C LYS A 386 -2.12 10.13 -18.49
N ALA A 387 -1.21 9.63 -17.66
CA ALA A 387 0.23 9.73 -17.89
C ALA A 387 0.70 8.84 -19.05
N MET A 388 0.16 7.61 -19.16
CA MET A 388 0.44 6.71 -20.30
C MET A 388 0.07 7.37 -21.63
N LEU A 389 -1.15 7.91 -21.73
CA LEU A 389 -1.62 8.54 -22.96
C LEU A 389 -0.79 9.78 -23.33
N ARG A 390 -0.42 10.61 -22.35
CA ARG A 390 0.45 11.76 -22.57
C ARG A 390 1.84 11.34 -23.03
N ARG A 391 2.39 10.27 -22.47
CA ARG A 391 3.68 9.69 -22.89
C ARG A 391 3.62 9.21 -24.34
N ALA A 392 2.58 8.48 -24.73
CA ALA A 392 2.35 8.03 -26.10
C ALA A 392 2.32 9.20 -27.11
N ARG A 393 1.59 10.27 -26.76
CA ARG A 393 1.53 11.51 -27.56
C ARG A 393 2.89 12.19 -27.67
N CYS A 394 3.67 12.22 -26.59
CA CYS A 394 5.03 12.78 -26.61
C CYS A 394 5.95 11.97 -27.54
N TYR A 395 5.91 10.63 -27.49
CA TYR A 395 6.66 9.78 -28.41
C TYR A 395 6.29 10.05 -29.88
N ALA A 396 5.00 10.15 -30.17
CA ALA A 396 4.52 10.46 -31.53
C ALA A 396 5.04 11.81 -32.04
N ARG A 397 5.02 12.85 -31.20
CA ARG A 397 5.53 14.19 -31.54
C ARG A 397 7.05 14.26 -31.70
N LEU A 398 7.77 13.36 -31.03
CA LEU A 398 9.23 13.23 -31.15
C LEU A 398 9.67 12.35 -32.33
N GLY A 399 8.74 11.85 -33.16
CA GLY A 399 9.05 10.93 -34.27
C GLY A 399 9.39 9.50 -33.82
N ARG A 400 9.24 9.19 -32.53
CA ARG A 400 9.51 7.86 -31.94
C ARG A 400 8.28 6.97 -32.12
N HIS A 401 7.94 6.68 -33.38
CA HIS A 401 6.67 6.06 -33.73
C HIS A 401 6.47 4.65 -33.16
N GLU A 402 7.51 3.82 -33.10
CA GLU A 402 7.42 2.46 -32.54
C GLU A 402 6.97 2.46 -31.07
N GLU A 403 7.58 3.33 -30.26
CA GLU A 403 7.28 3.44 -28.83
C GLU A 403 5.89 4.04 -28.60
N ALA A 404 5.49 5.00 -29.43
CA ALA A 404 4.13 5.52 -29.41
C ALA A 404 3.09 4.41 -29.69
N LEU A 405 3.30 3.60 -30.74
CA LEU A 405 2.41 2.49 -31.08
C LEU A 405 2.32 1.47 -29.94
N ALA A 406 3.45 1.11 -29.33
CA ALA A 406 3.49 0.17 -28.22
C ALA A 406 2.68 0.67 -27.02
N GLU A 407 2.86 1.94 -26.64
CA GLU A 407 2.11 2.58 -25.54
C GLU A 407 0.61 2.67 -25.83
N TYR A 408 0.21 3.14 -27.02
CA TYR A 408 -1.20 3.23 -27.40
C TYR A 408 -1.89 1.86 -27.39
N ASN A 409 -1.24 0.83 -27.95
CA ASN A 409 -1.78 -0.54 -27.91
C ASN A 409 -1.86 -1.08 -26.48
N GLY A 410 -0.86 -0.78 -25.63
CA GLY A 410 -0.90 -1.13 -24.20
C GLY A 410 -2.07 -0.49 -23.48
N TRP A 411 -2.26 0.82 -23.68
CA TRP A 411 -3.36 1.59 -23.11
C TRP A 411 -4.73 1.04 -23.55
N ILE A 412 -4.94 0.79 -24.84
CA ILE A 412 -6.19 0.24 -25.38
C ILE A 412 -6.50 -1.12 -24.76
N ARG A 413 -5.50 -2.01 -24.68
CA ARG A 413 -5.67 -3.35 -24.08
C ARG A 413 -6.15 -3.26 -22.63
N LEU A 414 -5.56 -2.37 -21.83
CA LEU A 414 -5.95 -2.18 -20.43
C LEU A 414 -7.40 -1.68 -20.29
N VAL A 415 -7.83 -0.76 -21.16
CA VAL A 415 -9.23 -0.28 -21.18
C VAL A 415 -10.20 -1.39 -21.55
N GLU A 416 -9.89 -2.14 -22.61
CA GLU A 416 -10.76 -3.24 -23.06
C GLU A 416 -10.86 -4.38 -22.04
N GLU A 417 -9.75 -4.71 -21.36
CA GLU A 417 -9.73 -5.70 -20.30
C GLU A 417 -10.56 -5.25 -19.09
N ALA A 418 -10.47 -3.97 -18.72
CA ALA A 418 -11.28 -3.38 -17.65
C ALA A 418 -12.79 -3.37 -18.00
N GLN A 419 -13.15 -3.10 -19.26
CA GLN A 419 -14.55 -3.10 -19.72
C GLN A 419 -15.15 -4.51 -19.81
N LYS A 420 -14.34 -5.53 -20.09
CA LYS A 420 -14.77 -6.94 -20.17
C LYS A 420 -15.04 -7.60 -18.81
N SER A 421 -14.58 -7.00 -17.71
CA SER A 421 -14.79 -7.51 -16.34
C SER A 421 -15.98 -6.77 -15.68
N PRO A 422 -17.19 -7.34 -15.65
CA PRO A 422 -18.40 -6.63 -15.25
C PRO A 422 -18.59 -6.62 -13.72
N SER A 423 -17.64 -6.05 -12.98
CA SER A 423 -17.80 -5.75 -11.55
C SER A 423 -17.69 -4.24 -11.26
N HIS A 424 -17.88 -3.39 -12.26
CA HIS A 424 -17.27 -2.05 -12.30
C HIS A 424 -18.21 -0.88 -12.59
N SER A 425 -19.53 -1.08 -12.63
CA SER A 425 -20.47 0.05 -12.75
C SER A 425 -21.04 0.41 -11.38
N ASP A 426 -20.36 1.30 -10.64
CA ASP A 426 -21.03 2.13 -9.64
C ASP A 426 -21.29 3.50 -10.28
N PRO A 427 -22.52 3.77 -10.78
CA PRO A 427 -22.83 4.97 -11.57
C PRO A 427 -22.80 6.28 -10.76
N THR A 428 -22.53 6.20 -9.46
CA THR A 428 -22.48 7.35 -8.54
C THR A 428 -21.17 8.13 -8.63
N ALA A 429 -20.02 7.47 -8.83
CA ALA A 429 -18.71 8.13 -8.94
C ALA A 429 -18.53 8.92 -10.25
N ALA A 430 -19.20 8.50 -11.33
CA ALA A 430 -19.17 9.20 -12.62
C ALA A 430 -19.87 10.57 -12.56
N ASN A 431 -20.86 10.75 -11.68
CA ASN A 431 -21.64 11.98 -11.57
C ASN A 431 -21.00 13.08 -10.70
N GLU A 432 -20.11 12.73 -9.76
CA GLU A 432 -19.35 13.73 -9.00
C GLU A 432 -18.15 14.28 -9.80
N ALA A 433 -17.56 13.48 -10.68
CA ALA A 433 -16.46 13.89 -11.57
C ALA A 433 -16.88 14.94 -12.63
N ALA A 434 -18.16 15.00 -13.00
CA ALA A 434 -18.67 15.95 -13.98
C ALA A 434 -18.81 17.40 -13.45
N ARG A 435 -18.73 17.63 -12.13
CA ARG A 435 -18.91 18.95 -11.52
C ARG A 435 -17.66 19.82 -11.45
N ASN A 436 -16.47 19.26 -11.65
CA ASN A 436 -15.20 20.01 -11.61
C ASN A 436 -14.59 20.07 -13.01
N GLY A 437 -14.71 21.23 -13.66
CA GLY A 437 -14.25 21.49 -15.03
C GLY A 437 -12.75 21.32 -15.25
N SER A 438 -12.29 20.08 -15.37
CA SER A 438 -10.95 19.70 -15.80
C SER A 438 -11.05 18.74 -16.98
N THR A 439 -10.46 19.13 -18.10
CA THR A 439 -10.46 18.41 -19.37
C THR A 439 -9.67 17.09 -19.23
N CYS A 440 -10.42 15.98 -19.25
CA CYS A 440 -10.01 14.57 -19.21
C CYS A 440 -9.51 14.06 -17.84
N ASN A 441 -10.37 13.30 -17.14
CA ASN A 441 -10.09 12.65 -15.86
C ASN A 441 -10.06 11.11 -16.03
N PHE A 442 -8.91 10.54 -16.40
CA PHE A 442 -8.71 9.08 -16.43
C PHE A 442 -7.69 8.69 -15.38
N ASP A 443 -8.16 8.44 -14.16
CA ASP A 443 -7.31 7.85 -13.14
C ASP A 443 -7.26 6.32 -13.27
N ARG A 444 -8.35 5.66 -13.72
CA ARG A 444 -8.40 4.21 -13.97
C ARG A 444 -8.80 3.87 -15.41
N ALA A 445 -8.51 2.65 -15.83
CA ALA A 445 -8.88 2.13 -17.14
C ALA A 445 -10.40 1.98 -17.33
N ALA A 446 -11.14 1.69 -16.25
CA ALA A 446 -12.60 1.57 -16.26
C ALA A 446 -13.32 2.92 -16.45
N ASP A 447 -12.68 4.02 -16.04
CA ASP A 447 -13.26 5.38 -16.13
C ASP A 447 -13.18 5.94 -17.56
N VAL A 448 -12.55 5.22 -18.48
CA VAL A 448 -12.36 5.63 -19.87
C VAL A 448 -13.67 5.50 -20.65
N ALA A 449 -14.23 6.63 -21.04
CA ALA A 449 -15.42 6.68 -21.89
C ALA A 449 -15.14 6.08 -23.28
N ALA A 450 -16.15 5.44 -23.87
CA ALA A 450 -16.05 4.82 -25.19
C ALA A 450 -15.60 5.81 -26.28
N GLY A 451 -16.07 7.07 -26.21
CA GLY A 451 -15.65 8.12 -27.15
C GLY A 451 -14.18 8.49 -27.04
N ASP A 452 -13.57 8.40 -25.86
CA ASP A 452 -12.15 8.68 -25.69
C ASP A 452 -11.28 7.49 -26.15
N LEU A 453 -11.77 6.26 -25.96
CA LEU A 453 -11.15 5.08 -26.56
C LEU A 453 -11.12 5.17 -28.09
N GLU A 454 -12.21 5.63 -28.72
CA GLU A 454 -12.28 5.82 -30.17
C GLU A 454 -11.31 6.91 -30.66
N LYS A 455 -11.21 8.05 -29.96
CA LYS A 455 -10.22 9.09 -30.26
C LYS A 455 -8.79 8.54 -30.23
N VAL A 456 -8.46 7.74 -29.21
CA VAL A 456 -7.12 7.13 -29.08
C VAL A 456 -6.85 6.12 -30.20
N ARG A 457 -7.85 5.37 -30.65
CA ARG A 457 -7.74 4.50 -31.84
C ARG A 457 -7.47 5.31 -33.12
N GLY A 458 -8.11 6.47 -33.26
CA GLY A 458 -7.82 7.42 -34.33
C GLY A 458 -6.38 7.93 -34.29
N GLU A 459 -5.91 8.40 -33.12
CA GLU A 459 -4.52 8.83 -32.91
C GLU A 459 -3.53 7.70 -33.24
N LEU A 460 -3.84 6.46 -32.85
CA LEU A 460 -3.03 5.28 -33.19
C LEU A 460 -2.95 5.04 -34.70
N ALA A 461 -4.05 5.21 -35.44
CA ALA A 461 -4.07 5.07 -36.89
C ALA A 461 -3.19 6.12 -37.59
N GLU A 462 -3.24 7.38 -37.12
CA GLU A 462 -2.38 8.45 -37.63
C GLU A 462 -0.89 8.15 -37.37
N VAL A 463 -0.54 7.63 -36.19
CA VAL A 463 0.85 7.23 -35.90
C VAL A 463 1.30 6.07 -36.78
N ARG A 464 0.41 5.10 -37.09
CA ARG A 464 0.74 4.00 -38.03
C ARG A 464 1.03 4.53 -39.42
N LYS A 465 0.23 5.48 -39.91
CA LYS A 465 0.44 6.14 -41.19
C LYS A 465 1.76 6.90 -41.21
N ALA A 466 2.02 7.74 -40.21
CA ALA A 466 3.27 8.49 -40.07
C ALA A 466 4.50 7.56 -40.02
N ARG A 467 4.42 6.42 -39.33
CA ARG A 467 5.49 5.41 -39.32
C ARG A 467 5.76 4.84 -40.71
N HIS A 468 4.72 4.49 -41.46
CA HIS A 468 4.88 3.96 -42.81
C HIS A 468 5.53 4.99 -43.75
N GLU A 469 5.09 6.25 -43.67
CA GLU A 469 5.67 7.36 -44.42
C GLU A 469 7.14 7.59 -44.04
N ALA A 470 7.47 7.59 -42.74
CA ALA A 470 8.84 7.73 -42.26
C ALA A 470 9.74 6.58 -42.74
N ARG A 471 9.25 5.33 -42.69
CA ARG A 471 10.00 4.16 -43.18
C ARG A 471 10.26 4.25 -44.68
N LYS A 472 9.25 4.62 -45.47
CA LYS A 472 9.40 4.83 -46.91
C LYS A 472 10.43 5.93 -47.21
N ALA A 473 10.37 7.04 -46.49
CA ALA A 473 11.34 8.13 -46.63
C ALA A 473 12.78 7.69 -46.27
N GLU A 474 12.94 6.86 -45.22
CA GLU A 474 14.24 6.30 -44.83
C GLU A 474 14.79 5.35 -45.90
N GLU A 475 13.95 4.48 -46.46
CA GLU A 475 14.32 3.57 -47.56
C GLU A 475 14.72 4.36 -48.82
N GLU A 476 13.96 5.41 -49.17
CA GLU A 476 14.31 6.31 -50.27
C GLU A 476 15.62 7.07 -50.02
N ALA A 477 15.85 7.57 -48.80
CA ALA A 477 17.08 8.25 -48.43
C ALA A 477 18.30 7.31 -48.50
N LYS A 478 18.16 6.07 -48.02
CA LYS A 478 19.18 5.01 -48.15
C LYS A 478 19.49 4.71 -49.62
N ALA A 479 18.46 4.57 -50.46
CA ALA A 479 18.64 4.34 -51.89
C ALA A 479 19.32 5.52 -52.59
N ARG A 480 18.98 6.77 -52.22
CA ARG A 480 19.66 7.98 -52.72
C ARG A 480 21.13 8.02 -52.29
N ALA A 481 21.43 7.71 -51.03
CA ALA A 481 22.79 7.66 -50.51
C ALA A 481 23.63 6.59 -51.22
N GLN A 482 23.07 5.39 -51.45
CA GLN A 482 23.75 4.32 -52.21
C GLN A 482 24.03 4.74 -53.65
N ARG A 483 23.07 5.39 -54.32
CA ARG A 483 23.30 5.95 -55.67
C ARG A 483 24.40 7.00 -55.67
N GLN A 484 24.42 7.89 -54.69
CA GLN A 484 25.46 8.92 -54.57
C GLN A 484 26.84 8.29 -54.37
N GLN A 485 26.95 7.32 -53.46
CA GLN A 485 28.20 6.57 -53.24
C GLN A 485 28.68 5.86 -54.49
N PHE A 486 27.77 5.28 -55.28
CA PHE A 486 28.10 4.68 -56.56
C PHE A 486 28.68 5.71 -57.54
N TYR A 487 28.03 6.87 -57.70
CA TYR A 487 28.53 7.95 -58.57
C TYR A 487 29.87 8.52 -58.12
N ASP A 488 30.05 8.72 -56.81
CA ASP A 488 31.31 9.23 -56.25
C ASP A 488 32.45 8.24 -56.51
N ARG A 489 32.19 6.93 -56.34
CA ARG A 489 33.16 5.87 -56.64
C ARG A 489 33.49 5.81 -58.13
N TYR A 490 32.48 5.85 -59.00
CA TYR A 490 32.66 5.87 -60.44
C TYR A 490 33.51 7.06 -60.90
N ASN A 491 33.21 8.27 -60.39
CA ASN A 491 33.98 9.47 -60.70
C ASN A 491 35.43 9.39 -60.18
N ALA A 492 35.64 8.80 -59.01
CA ALA A 492 36.97 8.59 -58.46
C ALA A 492 37.78 7.57 -59.29
N GLU A 493 37.16 6.49 -59.74
CA GLU A 493 37.77 5.50 -60.63
C GLU A 493 38.11 6.12 -61.99
N THR A 494 37.19 6.88 -62.59
CA THR A 494 37.43 7.60 -63.85
C THR A 494 38.58 8.60 -63.73
N LYS A 495 38.65 9.36 -62.63
CA LYS A 495 39.78 10.26 -62.35
C LYS A 495 41.10 9.49 -62.19
N ARG A 496 41.09 8.33 -61.54
CA ARG A 496 42.28 7.46 -61.39
C ARG A 496 42.74 6.89 -62.74
N GLU A 497 41.81 6.47 -63.60
CA GLU A 497 42.14 5.98 -64.94
C GLU A 497 42.70 7.09 -65.84
N ASN A 498 42.07 8.27 -65.83
CA ASN A 498 42.61 9.43 -66.56
C ASN A 498 44.00 9.81 -66.03
N PHE A 499 44.21 9.82 -64.72
CA PHE A 499 45.53 10.07 -64.13
C PHE A 499 46.56 9.01 -64.56
N ARG A 500 46.19 7.72 -64.57
CA ARG A 500 47.04 6.63 -65.10
C ARG A 500 47.43 6.84 -66.56
N LYS A 501 46.47 7.20 -67.42
CA LYS A 501 46.72 7.49 -68.85
C LYS A 501 47.71 8.64 -69.03
N TYR A 502 47.51 9.75 -68.31
CA TYR A 502 48.44 10.88 -68.34
C TYR A 502 49.86 10.48 -67.89
N THR A 503 50.00 9.65 -66.85
CA THR A 503 51.32 9.17 -66.40
C THR A 503 51.99 8.17 -67.35
N SER A 504 51.22 7.40 -68.13
CA SER A 504 51.77 6.49 -69.14
C SER A 504 52.20 7.21 -70.42
N GLU A 505 51.49 8.27 -70.81
CA GLU A 505 51.83 9.08 -72.00
C GLU A 505 53.04 9.99 -71.74
N SER A 506 53.22 10.49 -70.52
CA SER A 506 54.42 11.27 -70.14
C SER A 506 55.72 10.44 -70.14
N ASN A 507 55.64 9.10 -70.07
CA ASN A 507 56.81 8.23 -70.13
C ASN A 507 57.24 7.84 -71.55
N PHE A 508 56.51 8.26 -72.59
CA PHE A 508 56.86 8.00 -74.01
C PHE A 508 57.52 9.20 -74.72
N GLY A 509 57.79 10.30 -74.01
CA GLY A 509 58.23 11.58 -74.62
C GLY A 509 59.70 11.98 -74.42
N PHE A 510 60.55 11.18 -73.77
CA PHE A 510 61.99 11.49 -73.61
C PHE A 510 62.86 10.31 -74.05
N GLY A 511 63.00 10.16 -75.36
CA GLY A 511 63.90 9.23 -76.00
C GLY A 511 64.11 9.60 -77.47
N GLY A 512 65.01 10.55 -77.73
CA GLY A 512 65.47 10.86 -79.09
C GLY A 512 65.97 12.30 -79.24
N GLY A 513 67.29 12.47 -79.34
CA GLY A 513 67.97 13.73 -79.63
C GLY A 513 69.28 13.87 -78.88
#